data_AF-A0A742E1R3-F1
#
_entry.id   AF-A0A742E1R3-F1
#
_cell.length_a   1.000
_cell.length_b   1.000
_cell.length_c   1.000
_cell.angle_alpha   90.00
_cell.angle_beta   90.00
_cell.angle_gamma   90.00
#
_symmetry.space_group_name_H-M   'P 1'
#
loop_
_entity.id
_entity.type
_entity.pdbx_description
1 polymer ?
#
loop_
_entity_poly.entity_id
_entity_poly.type
_entity_poly.pdbx_seq_one_letter_code
_entity_poly.pdbx_strand_id
1 'polypeptide(L)'
;GINEDQNLGIAITRRALEAPLRAIVANAGEEPSVIVANVKAGEGSYGYNAATGEFGDMIAMGILDPTKVTRSALQHAASVAGLAITTEVVVAEVPKKEEPAMPGAGGMGGMGGMDF
;
A
#
# COMPACT_ATOMS: atom_id res chain seq x y z
N GLY A 1 -23.54 4.33 -2.73
CA GLY A 1 -23.98 2.94 -2.92
C GLY A 1 -25.44 2.84 -2.57
N ILE A 2 -25.98 1.63 -2.59
CA ILE A 2 -27.41 1.38 -2.26
C ILE A 2 -27.66 1.23 -0.77
N ASN A 3 -26.60 1.17 0.06
CA ASN A 3 -26.68 1.14 1.52
C ASN A 3 -25.48 1.88 2.17
N GLU A 4 -25.49 1.99 3.49
CA GLU A 4 -24.47 2.70 4.27
C GLU A 4 -23.09 2.04 4.19
N ASP A 5 -23.01 0.71 4.28
CA ASP A 5 -21.74 -0.03 4.19
C ASP A 5 -21.04 0.20 2.84
N GLN A 6 -21.80 0.24 1.75
CA GLN A 6 -21.25 0.56 0.44
C GLN A 6 -20.81 2.02 0.35
N ASN A 7 -21.50 2.95 1.01
CA ASN A 7 -21.04 4.35 1.08
C ASN A 7 -19.71 4.45 1.82
N LEU A 8 -19.57 3.71 2.92
CA LEU A 8 -18.31 3.61 3.66
C LEU A 8 -17.19 3.03 2.79
N GLY A 9 -17.46 1.92 2.09
CA GLY A 9 -16.52 1.31 1.14
C GLY A 9 -16.06 2.28 0.06
N ILE A 10 -16.99 3.03 -0.55
CA ILE A 10 -16.68 4.08 -1.53
C ILE A 10 -15.78 5.16 -0.91
N ALA A 11 -16.09 5.62 0.31
CA ALA A 11 -15.28 6.63 0.99
C ALA A 11 -13.84 6.14 1.24
N ILE A 12 -13.68 4.89 1.69
CA ILE A 12 -12.38 4.24 1.87
C ILE A 12 -11.61 4.18 0.54
N THR A 13 -12.26 3.73 -0.55
CA THR A 13 -11.62 3.67 -1.87
C THR A 13 -11.19 5.07 -2.35
N ARG A 14 -12.06 6.07 -2.23
CA ARG A 14 -11.73 7.46 -2.62
C ARG A 14 -10.51 7.98 -1.87
N ARG A 15 -10.40 7.70 -0.57
CA ARG A 15 -9.24 8.10 0.23
C ARG A 15 -7.98 7.32 -0.15
N ALA A 16 -8.10 6.03 -0.46
CA ALA A 16 -6.98 5.17 -0.86
C ALA A 16 -6.38 5.56 -2.21
N LEU A 17 -7.20 6.04 -3.15
CA LEU A 17 -6.75 6.51 -4.47
C LEU A 17 -5.79 7.71 -4.40
N GLU A 18 -5.74 8.42 -3.29
CA GLU A 18 -4.76 9.49 -3.07
C GLU A 18 -3.36 8.97 -2.73
N ALA A 19 -3.24 7.73 -2.24
CA ALA A 19 -2.01 7.20 -1.69
C ALA A 19 -0.83 7.19 -2.69
N PRO A 20 -1.01 6.83 -3.97
CA PRO A 20 0.08 6.85 -4.95
C PRO A 20 0.67 8.26 -5.13
N LEU A 21 -0.18 9.28 -5.34
CA LEU A 21 0.28 10.66 -5.47
C LEU A 21 0.95 11.13 -4.18
N ARG A 22 0.38 10.80 -3.01
CA ARG A 22 1.00 11.17 -1.73
C ARG A 22 2.38 10.59 -1.55
N ALA A 23 2.58 9.33 -1.94
CA ALA A 23 3.88 8.66 -1.87
C ALA A 23 4.90 9.30 -2.81
N ILE A 24 4.50 9.63 -4.04
CA ILE A 24 5.35 10.33 -5.01
C ILE A 24 5.80 11.69 -4.44
N VAL A 25 4.86 12.48 -3.94
CA VAL A 25 5.12 13.82 -3.39
C VAL A 25 6.00 13.74 -2.13
N ALA A 26 5.72 12.81 -1.22
CA ALA A 26 6.53 12.62 -0.02
C ALA A 26 7.98 12.21 -0.38
N ASN A 27 8.15 11.36 -1.37
CA ASN A 27 9.48 10.97 -1.87
C ASN A 27 10.22 12.13 -2.55
N ALA A 28 9.50 13.09 -3.10
CA ALA A 28 10.05 14.34 -3.64
C ALA A 28 10.39 15.37 -2.53
N GLY A 29 10.05 15.10 -1.26
CA GLY A 29 10.35 15.96 -0.13
C GLY A 29 9.33 17.09 0.11
N GLU A 30 8.14 16.99 -0.48
CA GLU A 30 7.11 18.03 -0.44
C GLU A 30 5.90 17.61 0.40
N GLU A 31 4.98 18.54 0.68
CA GLU A 31 3.79 18.25 1.50
C GLU A 31 2.67 17.59 0.66
N PRO A 32 2.38 16.28 0.88
CA PRO A 32 1.40 15.53 0.09
C PRO A 32 -0.04 16.06 0.14
N SER A 33 -0.51 16.50 1.30
CA SER A 33 -1.87 16.94 1.55
C SER A 33 -2.20 18.22 0.78
N VAL A 34 -1.26 19.15 0.67
CA VAL A 34 -1.42 20.40 -0.09
C VAL A 34 -1.53 20.10 -1.57
N ILE A 35 -0.63 19.27 -2.09
CA ILE A 35 -0.59 18.93 -3.53
C ILE A 35 -1.82 18.10 -3.93
N VAL A 36 -2.20 17.10 -3.14
CA VAL A 36 -3.41 16.30 -3.40
C VAL A 36 -4.67 17.17 -3.39
N ALA A 37 -4.79 18.11 -2.45
CA ALA A 37 -5.93 19.02 -2.41
C ALA A 37 -6.02 19.89 -3.66
N ASN A 38 -4.88 20.38 -4.15
CA ASN A 38 -4.80 21.15 -5.39
C ASN A 38 -5.18 20.30 -6.61
N VAL A 39 -4.57 19.12 -6.80
CA VAL A 39 -4.89 18.22 -7.93
C VAL A 39 -6.37 17.83 -7.95
N LYS A 40 -6.98 17.58 -6.78
CA LYS A 40 -8.41 17.28 -6.66
C LYS A 40 -9.34 18.44 -7.07
N ALA A 41 -8.87 19.68 -6.99
CA ALA A 41 -9.64 20.85 -7.40
C ALA A 41 -9.58 21.08 -8.92
N GLY A 42 -8.64 20.42 -9.62
CA GLY A 42 -8.58 20.41 -11.07
C GLY A 42 -9.44 19.32 -11.70
N GLU A 43 -9.42 19.26 -13.03
CA GLU A 43 -10.21 18.32 -13.83
C GLU A 43 -9.35 17.68 -14.93
N GLY A 44 -9.83 16.54 -15.44
CA GLY A 44 -9.21 15.87 -16.59
C GLY A 44 -7.76 15.45 -16.34
N SER A 45 -6.85 15.91 -17.20
CA SER A 45 -5.41 15.63 -17.19
C SER A 45 -4.61 16.51 -16.23
N TYR A 46 -5.26 17.38 -15.45
CA TYR A 46 -4.57 18.22 -14.48
C TYR A 46 -3.88 17.39 -13.38
N GLY A 47 -2.62 17.67 -13.13
CA GLY A 47 -1.83 16.97 -12.12
C GLY A 47 -0.61 17.75 -11.67
N TYR A 48 0.32 17.02 -11.06
CA TYR A 48 1.52 17.56 -10.44
C TYR A 48 2.77 16.83 -10.91
N ASN A 49 3.74 17.60 -11.41
CA ASN A 49 5.05 17.09 -11.79
C ASN A 49 6.02 17.17 -10.60
N ALA A 50 6.19 16.06 -9.89
CA ALA A 50 7.06 15.97 -8.72
C ALA A 50 8.57 16.10 -9.03
N ALA A 51 8.97 16.08 -10.31
CA ALA A 51 10.35 16.32 -10.70
C ALA A 51 10.69 17.81 -10.84
N THR A 52 9.70 18.65 -11.19
CA THR A 52 9.90 20.08 -11.45
C THR A 52 9.19 21.00 -10.47
N GLY A 53 8.19 20.51 -9.74
CA GLY A 53 7.39 21.33 -8.83
C GLY A 53 6.14 21.97 -9.46
N GLU A 54 5.82 21.62 -10.71
CA GLU A 54 4.83 22.34 -11.51
C GLU A 54 3.48 21.61 -11.60
N PHE A 55 2.40 22.39 -11.59
CA PHE A 55 1.06 21.90 -11.87
C PHE A 55 0.65 22.16 -13.32
N GLY A 56 -0.12 21.24 -13.90
CA GLY A 56 -0.66 21.44 -15.25
C GLY A 56 -1.10 20.14 -15.90
N ASP A 57 -1.19 20.16 -17.23
CA ASP A 57 -1.64 19.00 -18.01
C ASP A 57 -0.55 17.91 -18.07
N MET A 58 -0.81 16.78 -17.43
CA MET A 58 0.11 15.65 -17.35
C MET A 58 0.41 15.03 -18.72
N ILE A 59 -0.54 15.07 -19.67
CA ILE A 59 -0.36 14.58 -21.03
C ILE A 59 0.58 15.50 -21.78
N ALA A 60 0.37 16.82 -21.69
CA ALA A 60 1.25 17.81 -22.32
C ALA A 60 2.67 17.78 -21.74
N MET A 61 2.81 17.48 -20.44
CA MET A 61 4.09 17.27 -19.77
C MET A 61 4.75 15.92 -20.11
N GLY A 62 4.05 15.02 -20.81
CA GLY A 62 4.57 13.70 -21.17
C GLY A 62 4.63 12.71 -20.00
N ILE A 63 3.93 12.98 -18.89
CA ILE A 63 3.87 12.12 -17.72
C ILE A 63 2.61 11.26 -17.81
N LEU A 64 2.75 10.10 -18.44
CA LEU A 64 1.65 9.22 -18.80
C LEU A 64 1.87 7.82 -18.23
N ASP A 65 0.84 7.27 -17.60
CA ASP A 65 0.81 5.88 -17.17
C ASP A 65 0.00 5.03 -18.17
N PRO A 66 0.48 3.83 -18.54
CA PRO A 66 -0.32 2.91 -19.33
C PRO A 66 -1.60 2.53 -18.58
N THR A 67 -2.76 2.74 -19.20
CA THR A 67 -4.08 2.48 -18.59
C THR A 67 -4.22 1.06 -18.05
N LYS A 68 -3.58 0.08 -18.70
CA LYS A 68 -3.50 -1.32 -18.24
C LYS A 68 -2.88 -1.42 -16.85
N VAL A 69 -1.78 -0.71 -16.59
CA VAL A 69 -1.03 -0.78 -15.34
C VAL A 69 -1.85 -0.16 -14.21
N THR A 70 -2.37 1.06 -14.40
CA THR A 70 -3.20 1.74 -13.39
C THR A 70 -4.41 0.89 -12.99
N ARG A 71 -5.11 0.30 -13.97
CA ARG A 71 -6.25 -0.59 -13.72
C ARG A 71 -5.85 -1.84 -12.95
N SER A 72 -4.82 -2.55 -13.42
CA SER A 72 -4.37 -3.80 -12.80
C SER A 72 -3.86 -3.58 -11.38
N ALA A 73 -3.12 -2.49 -11.12
CA ALA A 73 -2.67 -2.14 -9.78
C ALA A 73 -3.84 -1.92 -8.81
N LEU A 74 -4.86 -1.15 -9.22
CA LEU A 74 -6.05 -0.93 -8.40
C LEU A 74 -6.80 -2.24 -8.13
N GLN A 75 -6.98 -3.08 -9.15
CA GLN A 75 -7.68 -4.36 -9.01
C GLN A 75 -6.96 -5.31 -8.05
N HIS A 76 -5.63 -5.43 -8.16
CA HIS A 76 -4.86 -6.27 -7.25
C HIS A 76 -4.88 -5.74 -5.82
N ALA A 77 -4.72 -4.42 -5.63
CA ALA A 77 -4.81 -3.79 -4.31
C ALA A 77 -6.18 -4.02 -3.66
N ALA A 78 -7.27 -3.78 -4.41
CA ALA A 78 -8.63 -4.00 -3.93
C ALA A 78 -8.92 -5.47 -3.61
N SER A 79 -8.38 -6.40 -4.39
CA SER A 79 -8.54 -7.85 -4.15
C SER A 79 -7.91 -8.28 -2.82
N VAL A 80 -6.67 -7.85 -2.55
CA VAL A 80 -5.98 -8.19 -1.30
C VAL A 80 -6.62 -7.48 -0.11
N ALA A 81 -6.97 -6.20 -0.25
CA ALA A 81 -7.65 -5.45 0.81
C ALA A 81 -9.02 -6.05 1.15
N GLY A 82 -9.78 -6.49 0.14
CA GLY A 82 -11.07 -7.14 0.33
C GLY A 82 -10.95 -8.41 1.17
N LEU A 83 -9.97 -9.27 0.87
CA LEU A 83 -9.69 -10.46 1.67
C LEU A 83 -9.29 -10.09 3.11
N ALA A 84 -8.41 -9.12 3.27
CA ALA A 84 -7.89 -8.71 4.57
C ALA A 84 -9.00 -8.13 5.48
N ILE A 85 -9.87 -7.27 4.95
CA ILE A 85 -10.93 -6.61 5.75
C ILE A 85 -12.00 -7.60 6.24
N THR A 86 -12.23 -8.69 5.51
CA THR A 86 -13.19 -9.73 5.91
C THR A 86 -12.57 -10.85 6.75
N THR A 87 -11.28 -10.73 7.09
CA THR A 87 -10.58 -11.76 7.88
C THR A 87 -10.78 -11.51 9.37
N GLU A 88 -11.56 -12.38 10.02
CA GLU A 88 -11.82 -12.31 11.47
C GLU A 88 -10.71 -12.97 12.31
N VAL A 89 -10.14 -14.07 11.80
CA VAL A 89 -9.15 -14.88 12.53
C VAL A 89 -8.04 -15.33 11.58
N VAL A 90 -6.80 -15.23 12.05
CA VAL A 90 -5.62 -15.82 11.43
C VAL A 90 -5.04 -16.87 12.38
N VAL A 91 -4.86 -18.09 11.89
CA VAL A 91 -4.16 -19.16 12.62
C VAL A 91 -2.73 -19.22 12.09
N ALA A 92 -1.76 -18.96 12.96
CA ALA A 92 -0.33 -18.93 12.62
C ALA A 92 0.44 -20.01 13.39
N GLU A 93 1.57 -20.45 12.83
CA GLU A 93 2.53 -21.28 13.55
C GLU A 93 3.19 -20.48 14.68
N VAL A 94 3.53 -21.16 15.78
CA VAL A 94 4.28 -20.55 16.89
C VAL A 94 5.65 -20.08 16.38
N PRO A 95 6.10 -18.85 16.69
CA PRO A 95 7.42 -18.39 16.30
C PRO A 95 8.49 -19.37 16.77
N LYS A 96 9.25 -19.94 15.82
CA LYS A 96 10.39 -20.79 16.16
C LYS A 96 11.42 -19.92 16.87
N LYS A 97 11.94 -20.38 17.99
CA LYS A 97 13.16 -19.79 18.55
C LYS A 97 14.27 -20.06 17.55
N GLU A 98 14.86 -19.00 17.01
CA GLU A 98 16.16 -19.13 16.37
C GLU A 98 17.15 -19.54 17.45
N GLU A 99 17.48 -20.83 17.51
CA GLU A 99 18.60 -21.28 18.32
C GLU A 99 19.85 -20.61 17.75
N PRO A 100 20.64 -19.88 18.57
CA PRO A 100 21.91 -19.37 18.09
C PRO A 100 22.70 -20.57 17.58
N ALA A 101 23.17 -20.49 16.32
CA ALA A 101 24.06 -21.49 15.76
C ALA A 101 25.29 -21.57 16.67
N MET A 102 25.28 -22.53 17.59
CA MET A 102 26.35 -22.71 18.56
C MET A 102 27.62 -23.06 17.77
N PRO A 103 28.70 -22.27 17.90
CA PRO A 103 29.99 -22.65 17.36
C PRO A 103 30.35 -24.02 17.96
N GLY A 104 30.67 -24.98 17.12
CA GLY A 104 30.86 -26.38 17.52
C GLY A 104 31.71 -26.53 18.78
N ALA A 105 31.15 -27.19 19.79
CA ALA A 105 31.88 -27.77 20.90
C ALA A 105 31.12 -29.01 21.36
N GLY A 106 31.78 -30.17 21.24
CA GLY A 106 31.20 -31.45 21.58
C GLY A 106 30.78 -31.58 23.05
N GLY A 107 29.90 -32.55 23.31
CA GLY A 107 29.58 -32.96 24.68
C GLY A 107 28.12 -33.31 24.86
N MET A 108 27.82 -34.61 24.70
CA MET A 108 26.87 -35.40 25.49
C MET A 108 25.71 -34.69 26.22
N GLY A 109 24.49 -35.03 25.79
CA GLY A 109 23.38 -35.30 26.70
C GLY A 109 22.37 -34.16 26.88
N GLY A 110 21.10 -34.46 26.59
CA GLY A 110 20.00 -33.56 26.93
C GLY A 110 18.69 -33.94 26.27
N MET A 111 18.06 -34.99 26.79
CA MET A 111 16.60 -35.23 26.87
C MET A 111 15.71 -34.35 25.97
N GLY A 112 15.19 -34.95 24.89
CA GLY A 112 14.17 -34.34 24.04
C GLY A 112 12.95 -33.89 24.83
N GLY A 113 12.71 -32.57 24.79
CA GLY A 113 11.47 -31.97 25.26
C GLY A 113 10.36 -32.23 24.27
N MET A 114 9.26 -32.83 24.76
CA MET A 114 7.99 -32.89 24.06
C MET A 114 7.39 -31.49 24.00
N ASP A 115 7.40 -30.89 22.82
CA ASP A 115 6.64 -29.67 22.54
C ASP A 115 5.18 -30.06 22.23
N PHE A 116 4.26 -29.61 23.09
CA PHE A 116 2.89 -29.29 22.71
C PHE A 116 2.85 -27.82 22.31
#